data_AF-A0A932FR24-F1
#
_entry.id   AF-A0A932FR24-F1
#
_cell.length_a   1.000
_cell.length_b   1.000
_cell.length_c   1.000
_cell.angle_alpha   90.00
_cell.angle_beta   90.00
_cell.angle_gamma   90.00
#
_symmetry.space_group_name_H-M   'P 1'
#
loop_
_entity.id
_entity.type
_entity.pdbx_description
1 polymer ?
#
loop_
_entity_poly.entity_id
_entity_poly.type
_entity_poly.pdbx_seq_one_letter_code
_entity_poly.pdbx_strand_id
1 'polypeptide(L)'
;MKSVAIRSMAGALVLACAAPASAQSLADVARQEEERRKAVRSSGKVYTNDSLRPEPASPGAVPAAPPAPAAQPTASPTPSADVPTAPKPETPAAVGEAPRTEADWRKRVAAERDALSRAQIFAEALQSRINVLSADFVNRDDPAQRDVVAAERQKALAELDRVKQEIQQHQKAIATIQDEARRAGVPAGWTR
;
A
#
# COMPACT_ATOMS: atom_id res chain seq x y z
N MET A 1 30.98 -33.38 -44.69
CA MET A 1 32.38 -33.07 -45.09
C MET A 1 32.29 -32.45 -46.48
N LYS A 2 32.79 -31.26 -46.87
CA LYS A 2 33.49 -30.09 -46.28
C LYS A 2 33.11 -28.89 -47.21
N SER A 3 32.99 -27.61 -46.85
CA SER A 3 32.96 -26.87 -45.57
C SER A 3 32.30 -25.47 -45.82
N VAL A 4 32.15 -24.64 -44.77
CA VAL A 4 31.51 -23.30 -44.80
C VAL A 4 32.38 -22.21 -45.45
N ALA A 5 31.75 -21.21 -46.09
CA ALA A 5 32.36 -19.90 -46.35
C ALA A 5 31.37 -18.75 -46.01
N ILE A 6 31.53 -18.15 -44.82
CA ILE A 6 30.83 -16.94 -44.39
C ILE A 6 31.70 -15.72 -44.73
N ARG A 7 31.14 -14.69 -45.35
CA ARG A 7 31.62 -13.30 -45.20
C ARG A 7 30.46 -12.30 -45.21
N SER A 8 30.19 -11.72 -44.05
CA SER A 8 29.23 -10.63 -43.85
C SER A 8 29.86 -9.27 -44.15
N MET A 9 29.12 -8.37 -44.79
CA MET A 9 29.33 -6.91 -44.81
C MET A 9 28.00 -6.28 -45.27
N ALA A 10 27.08 -5.86 -44.40
CA ALA A 10 27.10 -4.65 -43.57
C ALA A 10 27.08 -3.34 -44.39
N GLY A 11 25.97 -2.58 -44.33
CA GLY A 11 25.98 -1.14 -44.67
C GLY A 11 24.72 -0.53 -45.32
N ALA A 12 23.87 0.07 -44.49
CA ALA A 12 23.04 1.27 -44.76
C ALA A 12 21.79 1.20 -45.69
N LEU A 13 20.87 2.16 -45.42
CA LEU A 13 19.55 2.40 -46.04
C LEU A 13 18.51 1.28 -45.77
N VAL A 14 17.34 1.54 -45.18
CA VAL A 14 16.45 2.71 -45.35
C VAL A 14 15.99 3.31 -44.00
N LEU A 15 16.11 4.63 -43.91
CA LEU A 15 15.48 5.49 -42.90
C LEU A 15 14.02 5.76 -43.31
N ALA A 16 13.15 6.01 -42.32
CA ALA A 16 11.76 6.52 -42.43
C ALA A 16 10.61 5.48 -42.37
N CYS A 17 10.15 5.25 -41.14
CA CYS A 17 8.71 5.19 -40.82
C CYS A 17 8.48 5.86 -39.46
N ALA A 18 8.91 7.12 -39.34
CA ALA A 18 8.50 7.96 -38.22
C ALA A 18 7.03 8.34 -38.44
N ALA A 19 6.12 7.65 -37.76
CA ALA A 19 4.73 8.08 -37.71
C ALA A 19 4.70 9.51 -37.13
N PRO A 20 4.09 10.49 -37.81
CA PRO A 20 3.90 11.80 -37.20
C PRO A 20 2.95 11.61 -36.02
N ALA A 21 3.46 11.76 -34.80
CA ALA A 21 2.66 12.02 -33.63
C ALA A 21 2.03 13.42 -33.81
N SER A 22 0.96 13.49 -34.59
CA SER A 22 0.25 14.72 -34.87
C SER A 22 -0.23 15.30 -33.54
N ALA A 23 0.27 16.48 -33.20
CA ALA A 23 -0.28 17.26 -32.11
C ALA A 23 -1.75 17.57 -32.43
N GLN A 24 -2.67 16.79 -31.84
CA GLN A 24 -4.07 17.19 -31.79
C GLN A 24 -4.11 18.56 -31.12
N SER A 25 -4.64 19.57 -31.82
CA SER A 25 -4.64 20.91 -31.25
C SER A 25 -5.49 20.91 -29.98
N LEU A 26 -5.16 21.77 -29.02
CA LEU A 26 -5.97 21.90 -27.80
C LEU A 26 -7.44 22.23 -28.12
N ALA A 27 -7.71 22.88 -29.25
CA ALA A 27 -9.06 23.15 -29.74
C ALA A 27 -9.81 21.88 -30.21
N ASP A 28 -9.11 20.90 -30.79
CA ASP A 28 -9.71 19.64 -31.21
C ASP A 28 -9.97 18.71 -30.02
N VAL A 29 -9.05 18.66 -29.06
CA VAL A 29 -9.25 17.97 -27.78
C VAL A 29 -10.41 18.59 -27.00
N ALA A 30 -10.51 19.93 -26.97
CA ALA A 30 -11.63 20.63 -26.34
C ALA A 30 -12.97 20.32 -27.03
N ARG A 31 -13.02 20.32 -28.37
CA ARG A 31 -14.22 19.97 -29.14
C ARG A 31 -14.65 18.51 -28.91
N GLN A 32 -13.69 17.58 -28.90
CA GLN A 32 -13.94 16.17 -28.63
C GLN A 32 -14.43 15.92 -27.18
N GLU A 33 -13.90 16.65 -26.20
CA GLU A 33 -14.42 16.64 -24.83
C GLU A 33 -15.83 17.25 -24.72
N GLU A 34 -16.13 18.31 -25.48
CA GLU A 34 -17.46 18.93 -25.52
C GLU A 34 -18.50 17.96 -26.13
N GLU A 35 -18.16 17.29 -27.24
CA GLU A 35 -18.98 16.26 -27.87
C GLU A 35 -19.19 15.05 -26.95
N ARG A 36 -18.13 14.59 -26.26
CA ARG A 36 -18.24 13.52 -25.25
C ARG A 36 -19.18 13.93 -24.12
N ARG A 37 -19.10 15.17 -23.61
CA ARG A 37 -20.01 15.68 -22.57
C ARG A 37 -21.46 15.73 -23.04
N LYS A 38 -21.72 16.13 -24.30
CA LYS A 38 -23.06 16.09 -24.91
C LYS A 38 -23.59 14.66 -25.07
N ALA A 39 -22.72 13.67 -25.28
CA ALA A 39 -23.09 12.26 -25.41
C ALA A 39 -23.39 11.57 -24.06
N VAL A 40 -22.86 12.07 -22.94
CA VAL A 40 -23.12 11.55 -21.59
C VAL A 40 -24.50 12.01 -21.10
N ARG A 41 -25.53 11.21 -21.38
CA ARG A 41 -26.93 11.50 -21.02
C ARG A 41 -27.33 11.17 -19.58
N SER A 42 -26.46 10.50 -18.82
CA SER A 42 -26.71 10.19 -17.40
C SER A 42 -25.51 10.56 -16.54
N SER A 43 -25.76 11.34 -15.50
CA SER A 43 -24.89 11.34 -14.32
C SER A 43 -24.78 9.90 -13.80
N GLY A 44 -23.59 9.50 -13.37
CA GLY A 44 -23.39 8.19 -12.73
C GLY A 44 -24.26 8.04 -11.47
N LYS A 45 -24.33 6.82 -10.93
CA LYS A 45 -25.09 6.54 -9.70
C LYS A 45 -24.64 7.48 -8.57
N VAL A 46 -25.56 8.32 -8.11
CA VAL A 46 -25.34 9.18 -6.94
C VAL A 46 -25.54 8.34 -5.70
N TYR A 47 -24.45 8.04 -5.00
CA TYR A 47 -24.50 7.36 -3.70
C TYR A 47 -24.62 8.43 -2.61
N THR A 48 -25.81 8.54 -2.00
CA THR A 48 -26.03 9.35 -0.79
C THR A 48 -25.70 8.54 0.46
N ASN A 49 -25.73 9.18 1.63
CA ASN A 49 -25.58 8.49 2.91
C ASN A 49 -26.64 7.37 3.09
N ASP A 50 -27.86 7.57 2.57
CA ASP A 50 -28.96 6.60 2.56
C ASP A 50 -28.75 5.44 1.59
N SER A 51 -27.81 5.60 0.64
CA SER A 51 -27.40 4.55 -0.29
C SER A 51 -26.36 3.60 0.32
N LEU A 52 -25.87 3.90 1.52
CA LEU A 52 -25.00 3.01 2.28
C LEU A 52 -25.84 1.91 2.93
N ARG A 53 -25.42 0.65 2.75
CA ARG A 53 -25.98 -0.46 3.51
C ARG A 53 -25.68 -0.20 4.99
N PRO A 54 -26.66 -0.24 5.91
CA PRO A 54 -26.39 -0.08 7.33
C PRO A 54 -25.31 -1.07 7.78
N GLU A 55 -24.23 -0.54 8.36
CA GLU A 55 -23.19 -1.34 8.98
C GLU A 55 -23.87 -2.20 10.06
N PRO A 56 -23.74 -3.54 10.04
CA PRO A 56 -24.15 -4.34 11.19
C PRO A 56 -23.36 -3.85 12.40
N ALA A 57 -24.05 -3.48 13.48
CA ALA A 57 -23.42 -2.86 14.63
C ALA A 57 -22.20 -3.67 15.09
N SER A 58 -21.02 -3.04 15.05
CA SER A 58 -19.77 -3.68 15.47
C SER A 58 -19.93 -4.17 16.92
N PRO A 59 -19.65 -5.46 17.22
CA PRO A 59 -19.82 -6.03 18.56
C PRO A 59 -18.72 -5.48 19.49
N GLY A 60 -18.96 -4.26 19.99
CA GLY A 60 -18.01 -3.49 20.80
C GLY A 60 -18.59 -2.22 21.43
N ALA A 61 -19.77 -1.74 20.99
CA ALA A 61 -20.46 -0.64 21.64
C ALA A 61 -21.23 -1.12 22.89
N VAL A 62 -20.50 -1.42 23.97
CA VAL A 62 -21.10 -1.60 25.31
C VAL A 62 -21.72 -0.28 25.80
N PRO A 63 -23.00 -0.24 26.20
CA PRO A 63 -23.57 0.92 26.86
C PRO A 63 -22.88 1.19 28.20
N ALA A 64 -22.59 2.46 28.51
CA ALA A 64 -21.99 2.83 29.79
C ALA A 64 -22.97 2.55 30.95
N ALA A 65 -22.58 1.66 31.86
CA ALA A 65 -23.35 1.37 33.07
C ALA A 65 -23.11 2.43 34.16
N PRO A 66 -24.13 2.78 34.97
CA PRO A 66 -23.98 3.73 36.08
C PRO A 66 -23.14 3.12 37.24
N PRO A 67 -22.47 3.95 38.05
CA PRO A 67 -21.52 3.48 39.06
C PRO A 67 -22.20 2.95 40.34
N ALA A 68 -21.59 1.94 40.96
CA ALA A 68 -21.95 1.43 42.29
C ALA A 68 -20.68 1.31 43.19
N PRO A 69 -20.81 1.36 44.54
CA PRO A 69 -19.71 1.79 45.42
C PRO A 69 -18.69 0.70 45.79
N ALA A 70 -17.55 1.14 46.32
CA ALA A 70 -16.37 0.31 46.61
C ALA A 70 -16.42 -0.45 47.96
N ALA A 71 -15.76 -1.61 48.01
CA ALA A 71 -15.32 -2.27 49.23
C ALA A 71 -13.99 -3.03 49.01
N GLN A 72 -13.15 -3.02 50.06
CA GLN A 72 -11.69 -3.23 50.12
C GLN A 72 -11.12 -4.67 49.95
N PRO A 73 -9.77 -4.85 49.94
CA PRO A 73 -9.10 -6.01 49.33
C PRO A 73 -8.35 -6.96 50.30
N THR A 74 -8.18 -8.21 49.86
CA THR A 74 -7.15 -9.20 50.27
C THR A 74 -7.02 -10.25 49.15
N ALA A 75 -5.92 -10.99 48.95
CA ALA A 75 -4.49 -10.80 49.24
C ALA A 75 -3.71 -11.70 48.25
N SER A 76 -2.46 -11.36 47.89
CA SER A 76 -1.60 -12.25 47.07
C SER A 76 -1.15 -13.47 47.87
N PRO A 77 -0.80 -14.57 47.17
CA PRO A 77 0.63 -14.90 47.13
C PRO A 77 1.16 -15.42 45.77
N THR A 78 2.49 -15.35 45.66
CA THR A 78 3.40 -15.97 44.67
C THR A 78 4.63 -16.48 45.48
N PRO A 79 5.64 -17.21 44.96
CA PRO A 79 5.81 -17.92 43.67
C PRO A 79 6.43 -19.34 43.79
N SER A 80 6.80 -19.96 42.65
CA SER A 80 7.80 -21.05 42.47
C SER A 80 7.47 -22.45 43.03
N ALA A 81 8.01 -23.58 42.55
CA ALA A 81 8.83 -23.96 41.37
C ALA A 81 8.20 -25.27 40.78
N ASP A 82 8.64 -25.98 39.74
CA ASP A 82 9.99 -26.27 39.22
C ASP A 82 9.89 -26.87 37.78
N VAL A 83 11.00 -27.17 37.12
CA VAL A 83 11.07 -27.62 35.71
C VAL A 83 11.85 -28.93 35.57
N PRO A 84 11.34 -29.88 34.76
CA PRO A 84 12.26 -30.72 33.99
C PRO A 84 11.95 -30.75 32.48
N THR A 85 12.84 -30.11 31.73
CA THR A 85 13.38 -30.49 30.40
C THR A 85 12.72 -31.64 29.64
N ALA A 86 12.12 -31.28 28.49
CA ALA A 86 12.20 -31.87 27.13
C ALA A 86 12.29 -33.41 26.93
N PRO A 87 11.61 -33.92 25.88
CA PRO A 87 12.34 -33.97 24.60
C PRO A 87 11.59 -33.39 23.38
N LYS A 88 12.39 -32.83 22.46
CA LYS A 88 12.07 -32.60 21.03
C LYS A 88 12.35 -33.93 20.30
N PRO A 89 11.53 -34.43 19.35
CA PRO A 89 11.11 -33.80 18.09
C PRO A 89 9.58 -33.60 17.99
N GLU A 90 9.00 -32.83 17.06
CA GLU A 90 9.23 -32.86 15.61
C GLU A 90 9.15 -31.48 14.94
N THR A 91 9.80 -31.37 13.78
CA THR A 91 9.58 -30.30 12.81
C THR A 91 8.11 -30.32 12.37
N PRO A 92 7.36 -29.20 12.42
CA PRO A 92 6.11 -29.11 11.67
C PRO A 92 6.43 -29.32 10.20
N ALA A 93 6.06 -30.49 9.67
CA ALA A 93 6.14 -30.76 8.24
C ALA A 93 5.43 -29.61 7.52
N ALA A 94 6.01 -29.15 6.40
CA ALA A 94 5.36 -28.16 5.58
C ALA A 94 3.96 -28.67 5.23
N VAL A 95 2.92 -27.99 5.74
CA VAL A 95 1.56 -28.23 5.28
C VAL A 95 1.59 -27.99 3.78
N GLY A 96 1.38 -29.06 3.03
CA GLY A 96 1.40 -29.05 1.57
C GLY A 96 0.22 -28.25 1.05
N GLU A 97 0.36 -26.93 1.10
CA GLU A 97 -0.50 -26.01 0.40
C GLU A 97 -0.47 -26.39 -1.08
N ALA A 98 -1.64 -26.60 -1.68
CA ALA A 98 -1.76 -27.00 -3.08
C ALA A 98 -0.90 -26.08 -3.96
N PRO A 99 -0.23 -26.59 -5.02
CA PRO A 99 0.77 -25.84 -5.76
C PRO A 99 0.19 -24.54 -6.32
N ARG A 100 0.50 -23.42 -5.65
CA ARG A 100 0.08 -22.07 -6.03
C ARG A 100 0.51 -21.79 -7.46
N THR A 101 -0.42 -21.32 -8.29
CA THR A 101 -0.18 -21.06 -9.70
C THR A 101 0.72 -19.84 -9.90
N GLU A 102 1.29 -19.67 -11.10
CA GLU A 102 2.00 -18.44 -11.46
C GLU A 102 1.13 -17.19 -11.19
N ALA A 103 -0.16 -17.25 -11.53
CA ALA A 103 -1.09 -16.15 -11.32
C ALA A 103 -1.23 -15.78 -9.83
N ASP A 104 -1.24 -16.76 -8.93
CA ASP A 104 -1.32 -16.53 -7.48
C ASP A 104 -0.07 -15.82 -6.95
N TRP A 105 1.12 -16.29 -7.34
CA TRP A 105 2.39 -15.67 -6.95
C TRP A 105 2.50 -14.24 -7.48
N ARG A 106 2.20 -14.02 -8.76
CA ARG A 106 2.23 -12.69 -9.38
C ARG A 106 1.23 -11.75 -8.72
N LYS A 107 0.01 -12.23 -8.42
CA LYS A 107 -1.02 -11.45 -7.72
C LYS A 107 -0.59 -11.06 -6.30
N ARG A 108 0.01 -11.98 -5.53
CA ARG A 108 0.53 -11.68 -4.18
C ARG A 108 1.59 -10.58 -4.21
N VAL A 109 2.60 -10.70 -5.08
CA VAL A 109 3.67 -9.69 -5.15
C VAL A 109 3.16 -8.36 -5.74
N ALA A 110 2.27 -8.39 -6.73
CA ALA A 110 1.65 -7.18 -7.27
C ALA A 110 0.88 -6.40 -6.19
N ALA A 111 0.07 -7.08 -5.38
CA ALA A 111 -0.70 -6.43 -4.30
C ALA A 111 0.20 -5.69 -3.30
N GLU A 112 1.32 -6.29 -2.88
CA GLU A 112 2.28 -5.65 -1.98
C GLU A 112 3.04 -4.49 -2.65
N ARG A 113 3.37 -4.60 -3.95
CA ARG A 113 3.99 -3.50 -4.71
C ARG A 113 3.06 -2.31 -4.90
N ASP A 114 1.79 -2.58 -5.19
CA ASP A 114 0.77 -1.55 -5.32
C ASP A 114 0.51 -0.86 -3.97
N ALA A 115 0.53 -1.62 -2.86
CA ALA A 115 0.44 -1.08 -1.51
C ALA A 115 1.66 -0.22 -1.15
N LEU A 116 2.88 -0.72 -1.42
CA LEU A 116 4.13 0.02 -1.25
C LEU A 116 4.13 1.33 -2.03
N SER A 117 3.73 1.32 -3.30
CA SER A 117 3.64 2.50 -4.16
C SER A 117 2.64 3.53 -3.61
N ARG A 118 1.45 3.10 -3.19
CA ARG A 118 0.47 3.99 -2.53
C ARG A 118 1.02 4.59 -1.22
N ALA A 119 1.70 3.80 -0.41
CA ALA A 119 2.31 4.26 0.84
C ALA A 119 3.43 5.28 0.59
N GLN A 120 4.25 5.08 -0.45
CA GLN A 120 5.29 6.04 -0.87
C GLN A 120 4.67 7.38 -1.31
N ILE A 121 3.67 7.35 -2.20
CA ILE A 121 2.96 8.56 -2.65
C ILE A 121 2.30 9.28 -1.45
N PHE A 122 1.73 8.54 -0.51
CA PHE A 122 1.12 9.15 0.69
C PHE A 122 2.17 9.78 1.62
N ALA A 123 3.35 9.16 1.78
CA ALA A 123 4.46 9.74 2.52
C ALA A 123 4.97 11.05 1.89
N GLU A 124 5.05 11.12 0.56
CA GLU A 124 5.42 12.34 -0.19
C GLU A 124 4.38 13.46 0.00
N ALA A 125 3.09 13.11 -0.03
CA ALA A 125 2.00 14.06 0.24
C ALA A 125 2.04 14.58 1.70
N LEU A 126 2.31 13.71 2.67
CA LEU A 126 2.48 14.09 4.08
C LEU A 126 3.71 14.99 4.28
N GLN A 127 4.84 14.69 3.65
CA GLN A 127 6.03 15.55 3.68
C GLN A 127 5.73 16.93 3.09
N SER A 128 5.00 17.00 1.99
CA SER A 128 4.55 18.25 1.37
C SER A 128 3.64 19.05 2.33
N ARG A 129 2.70 18.40 3.01
CA ARG A 129 1.86 19.03 4.05
C ARG A 129 2.69 19.55 5.23
N ILE A 130 3.66 18.78 5.71
CA ILE A 130 4.57 19.18 6.80
C ILE A 130 5.35 20.44 6.41
N ASN A 131 5.83 20.53 5.18
CA ASN A 131 6.54 21.72 4.68
C ASN A 131 5.63 22.96 4.70
N VAL A 132 4.39 22.83 4.22
CA VAL A 132 3.39 23.92 4.22
C VAL A 132 3.06 24.37 5.66
N LEU A 133 2.75 23.44 6.56
CA LEU A 133 2.44 23.74 7.96
C LEU A 133 3.64 24.35 8.71
N SER A 134 4.87 23.98 8.33
CA SER A 134 6.08 24.54 8.92
C SER A 134 6.30 26.00 8.50
N ALA A 135 6.03 26.33 7.24
CA ALA A 135 6.05 27.72 6.76
C ALA A 135 4.93 28.55 7.42
N ASP A 136 3.71 28.01 7.48
CA ASP A 136 2.56 28.69 8.08
C ASP A 136 2.77 29.00 9.57
N PHE A 137 3.36 28.05 10.34
CA PHE A 137 3.68 28.24 11.76
C PHE A 137 4.65 29.40 12.06
N VAL A 138 5.51 29.74 11.09
CA VAL A 138 6.47 30.86 11.19
C VAL A 138 5.84 32.18 10.72
N ASN A 139 4.87 32.12 9.81
CA ASN A 139 4.18 33.29 9.25
C ASN A 139 2.95 33.75 10.05
N ARG A 140 2.58 33.04 11.13
CA ARG A 140 1.42 33.37 11.99
C ARG A 140 1.89 34.11 13.25
N ASP A 141 1.29 35.26 13.54
CA ASP A 141 1.56 36.03 14.76
C ASP A 141 0.68 35.62 15.95
N ASP A 142 -0.57 35.22 15.70
CA ASP A 142 -1.56 34.86 16.72
C ASP A 142 -1.19 33.55 17.45
N PRO A 143 -0.99 33.55 18.78
CA PRO A 143 -0.58 32.35 19.52
C PRO A 143 -1.55 31.17 19.41
N ALA A 144 -2.86 31.42 19.47
CA ALA A 144 -3.86 30.35 19.42
C ALA A 144 -3.90 29.70 18.04
N GLN A 145 -3.72 30.49 16.97
CA GLN A 145 -3.58 29.95 15.62
C GLN A 145 -2.28 29.15 15.44
N ARG A 146 -1.17 29.60 16.03
CA ARG A 146 0.10 28.85 16.00
C ARG A 146 -0.01 27.50 16.69
N ASP A 147 -0.71 27.42 17.81
CA ASP A 147 -0.93 26.15 18.53
C ASP A 147 -1.73 25.14 17.69
N VAL A 148 -2.74 25.61 16.94
CA VAL A 148 -3.48 24.77 15.98
C VAL A 148 -2.57 24.23 14.88
N VAL A 149 -1.77 25.11 14.24
CA VAL A 149 -0.83 24.70 13.17
C VAL A 149 0.25 23.75 13.71
N ALA A 150 0.74 23.97 14.94
CA ALA A 150 1.69 23.07 15.60
C ALA A 150 1.08 21.68 15.87
N ALA A 151 -0.16 21.63 16.35
CA ALA A 151 -0.88 20.37 16.58
C ALA A 151 -1.15 19.62 15.25
N GLU A 152 -1.48 20.32 14.17
CA GLU A 152 -1.59 19.70 12.84
C GLU A 152 -0.25 19.19 12.32
N ARG A 153 0.84 19.94 12.49
CA ARG A 153 2.18 19.50 12.08
C ARG A 153 2.59 18.25 12.83
N GLN A 154 2.30 18.17 14.13
CA GLN A 154 2.60 17.01 14.96
C GLN A 154 1.80 15.77 14.52
N LYS A 155 0.52 15.93 14.15
CA LYS A 155 -0.30 14.85 13.57
C LYS A 155 0.27 14.37 12.23
N ALA A 156 0.67 15.29 11.35
CA ALA A 156 1.24 14.95 10.05
C ALA A 156 2.60 14.22 10.18
N LEU A 157 3.43 14.61 11.16
CA LEU A 157 4.68 13.91 11.49
C LEU A 157 4.42 12.49 12.00
N ALA A 158 3.48 12.31 12.94
CA ALA A 158 3.12 11.00 13.47
C ALA A 158 2.58 10.05 12.39
N GLU A 159 1.72 10.55 11.48
CA GLU A 159 1.23 9.75 10.36
C GLU A 159 2.33 9.44 9.35
N LEU A 160 3.25 10.39 9.07
CA LEU A 160 4.39 10.12 8.20
C LEU A 160 5.28 9.00 8.75
N ASP A 161 5.52 8.97 10.06
CA ASP A 161 6.29 7.90 10.70
C ASP A 161 5.55 6.56 10.70
N ARG A 162 4.21 6.57 10.87
CA ARG A 162 3.36 5.37 10.67
C ARG A 162 3.50 4.82 9.23
N VAL A 163 3.39 5.69 8.22
CA VAL A 163 3.48 5.30 6.80
C VAL A 163 4.90 4.84 6.43
N LYS A 164 5.96 5.43 7.01
CA LYS A 164 7.34 4.89 6.87
C LYS A 164 7.44 3.46 7.40
N GLN A 165 6.78 3.15 8.52
CA GLN A 165 6.73 1.78 9.03
C GLN A 165 5.95 0.84 8.09
N GLU A 166 4.87 1.30 7.45
CA GLU A 166 4.14 0.52 6.43
C GLU A 166 5.01 0.25 5.19
N ILE A 167 5.73 1.25 4.68
CA ILE A 167 6.70 1.10 3.58
C ILE A 167 7.71 -0.01 3.91
N GLN A 168 8.26 -0.01 5.13
CA GLN A 168 9.18 -1.05 5.59
C GLN A 168 8.51 -2.43 5.73
N GLN A 169 7.23 -2.49 6.11
CA GLN A 169 6.47 -3.73 6.18
C GLN A 169 6.21 -4.32 4.78
N HIS A 170 5.74 -3.52 3.81
CA HIS A 170 5.54 -3.98 2.44
C HIS A 170 6.84 -4.41 1.76
N GLN A 171 7.94 -3.69 1.97
CA GLN A 171 9.27 -4.11 1.48
C GLN A 171 9.68 -5.49 2.04
N LYS A 172 9.45 -5.74 3.34
CA LYS A 172 9.69 -7.04 3.96
C LYS A 172 8.74 -8.12 3.43
N ALA A 173 7.45 -7.81 3.28
CA ALA A 173 6.45 -8.74 2.75
C ALA A 173 6.80 -9.21 1.33
N ILE A 174 7.24 -8.30 0.44
CA ILE A 174 7.74 -8.64 -0.90
C ILE A 174 8.93 -9.60 -0.81
N ALA A 175 9.91 -9.32 0.06
CA ALA A 175 11.06 -10.20 0.26
C ALA A 175 10.66 -11.58 0.82
N THR A 176 9.72 -11.62 1.77
CA THR A 176 9.17 -12.87 2.31
C THR A 176 8.45 -13.69 1.23
N ILE A 177 7.63 -13.09 0.37
CA ILE A 177 6.97 -13.79 -0.74
C ILE A 177 8.00 -14.34 -1.75
N GLN A 178 9.08 -13.61 -2.01
CA GLN A 178 10.19 -14.06 -2.87
C GLN A 178 10.97 -15.23 -2.26
N ASP A 179 11.18 -15.21 -0.94
CA ASP A 179 11.83 -16.30 -0.20
C ASP A 179 10.94 -17.55 -0.08
N GLU A 180 9.63 -17.38 0.13
CA GLU A 180 8.64 -18.46 0.07
C GLU A 180 8.64 -19.13 -1.32
N ALA A 181 8.59 -18.33 -2.39
CA ALA A 181 8.65 -18.85 -3.76
C ALA A 181 9.95 -19.63 -4.01
N ARG A 182 11.10 -19.13 -3.52
CA ARG A 182 12.39 -19.84 -3.62
C ARG A 182 12.36 -21.18 -2.87
N ARG A 183 11.80 -21.22 -1.66
CA ARG A 183 11.63 -22.46 -0.87
C ARG A 183 10.68 -23.46 -1.53
N ALA A 184 9.66 -22.95 -2.23
CA ALA A 184 8.70 -23.75 -3.00
C ALA A 184 9.23 -24.21 -4.38
N GLY A 185 10.47 -23.90 -4.75
CA GLY A 185 11.05 -24.26 -6.05
C GLY A 185 10.47 -23.49 -7.24
N VAL A 186 9.76 -22.38 -6.98
CA VAL A 186 9.06 -21.58 -7.99
C VAL A 186 10.07 -20.75 -8.79
N PRO A 187 9.94 -20.65 -10.13
CA PRO A 187 10.81 -19.80 -10.94
C PRO A 187 10.80 -18.34 -10.48
N ALA A 188 11.98 -17.74 -10.29
CA ALA A 188 12.10 -16.36 -9.84
C ALA A 188 11.43 -15.32 -10.77
N GLY A 189 11.10 -15.69 -12.01
CA GLY A 189 10.31 -14.85 -12.92
C GLY A 189 8.86 -14.64 -12.48
N TRP A 190 8.30 -15.52 -11.65
CA TRP A 190 6.91 -15.44 -11.16
C TRP A 190 6.73 -14.44 -10.00
N THR A 191 7.82 -14.02 -9.34
CA THR A 191 7.81 -13.06 -8.23
C THR A 191 8.64 -11.79 -8.48
N ARG A 192 9.12 -11.63 -9.72
CA ARG A 192 9.83 -10.43 -10.18
C ARG A 192 8.90 -9.31 -10.63
#